data_AF-A0AAV6AYB3-F1
#
_entry.id   AF-A0AAV6AYB3-F1
#
_cell.length_a   1.000
_cell.length_b   1.000
_cell.length_c   1.000
_cell.angle_alpha   90.00
_cell.angle_beta   90.00
_cell.angle_gamma   90.00
#
_symmetry.space_group_name_H-M   'P 1'
#
loop_
_entity.id
_entity.type
_entity.pdbx_description
1 polymer ?
#
loop_
_entity_poly.entity_id
_entity_poly.type
_entity_poly.pdbx_seq_one_letter_code
_entity_poly.pdbx_strand_id
1 'polypeptide(L)'
;MKLTRKNAALVLAKGQIWKLQDSHIEILEMGKRLASYKHFRTLDNRRAPTQLANIASVQEMLTTHKAVLLDTKAGSAAIKKLTKKR
;
A
#
# COMPACT_ATOMS: atom_id res chain seq x y z
N MET A 1 7.87 20.10 -15.71
CA MET A 1 8.17 18.69 -16.05
C MET A 1 7.03 17.81 -15.56
N LYS A 2 6.27 17.21 -16.48
CA LYS A 2 5.19 16.27 -16.15
C LYS A 2 5.82 14.93 -15.77
N LEU A 3 5.68 14.50 -14.51
CA LEU A 3 6.15 13.21 -14.03
C LEU A 3 5.36 12.10 -14.73
N THR A 4 5.86 11.64 -15.87
CA THR A 4 5.49 10.37 -16.48
C THR A 4 5.97 9.28 -15.54
N ARG A 5 5.15 8.93 -14.55
CA ARG A 5 5.37 7.73 -13.75
C ARG A 5 5.17 6.53 -14.68
N LYS A 6 6.25 6.16 -15.37
CA LYS A 6 6.42 4.82 -15.95
C LYS A 6 5.95 3.83 -14.88
N ASN A 7 5.23 2.80 -15.29
CA ASN A 7 4.85 1.63 -14.49
C ASN A 7 6.08 1.02 -13.79
N ALA A 8 6.59 1.67 -12.76
CA ALA A 8 7.52 1.09 -11.82
C ALA A 8 6.70 0.02 -11.15
N ALA A 9 6.95 -1.25 -11.49
CA ALA A 9 6.34 -2.40 -10.86
C ALA A 9 6.24 -2.10 -9.36
N LEU A 10 5.02 -1.88 -8.87
CA LEU A 10 4.78 -1.35 -7.53
C LEU A 10 5.47 -2.30 -6.56
N VAL A 11 6.56 -1.85 -5.93
CA VAL A 11 7.34 -2.71 -5.06
C VAL A 11 6.53 -2.91 -3.79
N LEU A 12 5.81 -4.03 -3.74
CA LEU A 12 5.04 -4.44 -2.58
C LEU A 12 6.00 -4.95 -1.51
N ALA A 13 5.89 -4.36 -0.33
CA ALA A 13 6.66 -4.76 0.84
C ALA A 13 5.73 -5.00 2.03
N LYS A 14 6.17 -5.89 2.92
CA LYS A 14 5.49 -6.17 4.18
C LYS A 14 5.35 -4.89 5.00
N GLY A 15 4.13 -4.62 5.48
CA GLY A 15 3.80 -3.45 6.30
C GLY A 15 3.50 -2.18 5.52
N GLN A 16 3.30 -2.23 4.20
CA GLN A 16 2.85 -1.07 3.42
C GLN A 16 1.34 -0.87 3.56
N ILE A 17 0.90 0.38 3.70
CA ILE A 17 -0.50 0.78 3.67
C ILE A 17 -0.75 1.64 2.44
N TRP A 18 -1.63 1.15 1.58
CA TRP A 18 -2.07 1.80 0.37
C TRP A 18 -3.47 2.37 0.57
N LYS A 19 -3.70 3.60 0.14
CA LYS A 19 -5.02 4.23 0.13
C LYS A 19 -5.58 4.21 -1.28
N LEU A 20 -6.77 3.65 -1.40
CA LEU A 20 -7.64 3.78 -2.56
C LEU A 20 -8.62 4.95 -2.30
N GLN A 21 -9.54 5.21 -3.23
CA GLN A 21 -10.50 6.31 -3.09
C GLN A 21 -11.29 6.25 -1.78
N ASP A 22 -11.96 5.13 -1.51
CA ASP A 22 -12.84 4.98 -0.34
C ASP A 22 -12.39 3.91 0.65
N SER A 23 -11.18 3.35 0.44
CA SER A 23 -10.70 2.22 1.23
C SER A 23 -9.18 2.19 1.31
N HIS A 24 -8.67 1.29 2.12
CA HIS A 24 -7.27 1.14 2.44
C HIS A 24 -6.90 -0.33 2.38
N ILE A 25 -5.68 -0.60 1.93
CA ILE A 25 -5.10 -1.92 1.81
C ILE A 25 -3.81 -1.93 2.63
N GLU A 26 -3.74 -2.81 3.64
CA GLU A 26 -2.51 -3.06 4.39
C GLU A 26 -1.91 -4.39 3.93
N ILE A 27 -0.69 -4.34 3.39
CA ILE A 27 0.08 -5.52 3.05
C ILE A 27 0.66 -6.09 4.35
N LEU A 28 0.14 -7.23 4.78
CA LEU A 28 0.55 -7.90 6.01
C LEU A 28 1.82 -8.71 5.78
N GLU A 29 1.82 -9.57 4.76
CA GLU A 29 2.93 -10.45 4.44
C GLU A 29 3.09 -10.64 2.94
N MET A 30 4.33 -10.88 2.52
CA MET A 30 4.71 -11.08 1.13
C MET A 30 5.50 -12.38 1.03
N GLY A 31 4.98 -13.33 0.26
CA GLY A 31 5.70 -14.53 -0.16
C GLY A 31 6.38 -14.34 -1.52
N LYS A 32 6.79 -15.44 -2.17
CA LYS A 32 7.41 -15.40 -3.50
C LYS A 32 6.44 -15.01 -4.62
N ARG A 33 5.17 -15.41 -4.49
CA ARG A 33 4.11 -15.20 -5.50
C ARG A 33 2.84 -14.60 -4.93
N LEU A 34 2.58 -14.85 -3.65
CA LEU A 34 1.35 -14.46 -2.96
C LEU A 34 1.64 -13.33 -1.97
N ALA A 35 0.68 -12.41 -1.85
CA ALA A 35 0.66 -11.33 -0.89
C ALA A 35 -0.58 -11.51 0.00
N SER A 36 -0.35 -11.54 1.30
CA SER A 36 -1.42 -11.46 2.31
C SER A 36 -1.69 -9.99 2.59
N TYR A 37 -2.93 -9.56 2.43
CA TYR A 37 -3.32 -8.18 2.67
C TYR A 37 -4.68 -8.09 3.38
N LYS A 38 -4.93 -6.96 4.03
CA LYS A 38 -6.25 -6.61 4.57
C LYS A 38 -6.83 -5.46 3.77
N HIS A 39 -8.08 -5.59 3.39
CA HIS A 39 -8.84 -4.53 2.74
C HIS A 39 -9.89 -3.99 3.71
N PHE A 40 -9.79 -2.72 4.07
CA PHE A 40 -10.70 -2.08 5.02
C PHE A 40 -11.10 -0.70 4.55
N ARG A 41 -12.31 -0.27 4.90
CA ARG A 41 -12.83 1.04 4.47
C ARG A 41 -12.18 2.19 5.26
N THR A 42 -12.10 2.05 6.58
CA THR A 42 -11.57 3.08 7.50
C THR A 42 -10.39 2.54 8.29
N LEU A 43 -9.38 3.38 8.54
CA LEU A 43 -8.20 3.03 9.34
C LEU A 43 -8.56 2.65 10.79
N ASP A 44 -9.69 3.15 11.29
CA ASP A 44 -10.24 2.82 12.60
C ASP A 44 -10.86 1.42 12.65
N ASN A 45 -11.39 0.93 11.53
CA ASN A 45 -11.99 -0.39 11.45
C ASN A 45 -11.07 -1.38 10.70
N ARG A 46 -9.96 -1.75 11.35
CA ARG A 46 -9.01 -2.75 10.83
C ARG A 46 -9.48 -4.20 10.99
N ARG A 47 -10.72 -4.44 11.42
CA ARG A 47 -11.33 -5.78 11.52
C ARG A 47 -11.77 -6.27 10.14
N ALA A 48 -10.82 -6.33 9.21
CA ALA A 48 -11.01 -6.96 7.91
C ALA A 48 -10.41 -8.38 7.92
N PRO A 49 -11.04 -9.33 7.20
CA PRO A 49 -10.43 -10.62 6.96
C PRO A 49 -9.11 -10.45 6.19
N THR A 50 -8.15 -11.31 6.49
CA THR A 50 -6.91 -11.39 5.70
C THR A 50 -7.24 -12.07 4.38
N GLN A 51 -6.93 -11.40 3.28
CA GLN A 51 -7.04 -11.92 1.94
C GLN A 51 -5.67 -12.32 1.41
N LEU A 52 -5.65 -13.31 0.53
CA LEU A 52 -4.45 -13.81 -0.13
C LEU A 52 -4.65 -13.70 -1.63
N ALA A 53 -3.76 -12.98 -2.31
CA ALA A 53 -3.80 -12.88 -3.77
C ALA A 53 -2.40 -12.91 -4.36
N ASN A 54 -2.32 -13.15 -5.67
CA ASN A 54 -1.05 -13.04 -6.39
C ASN A 54 -0.54 -11.61 -6.33
N ILE A 55 0.79 -11.47 -6.16
CA ILE A 55 1.48 -10.18 -6.15
C ILE A 55 1.15 -9.37 -7.39
N ALA A 56 1.17 -10.02 -8.57
CA ALA A 56 0.81 -9.38 -9.83
C ALA A 56 -0.62 -8.83 -9.81
N SER A 57 -1.58 -9.59 -9.31
CA SER A 57 -2.98 -9.15 -9.19
C SER A 57 -3.15 -7.99 -8.22
N VAL A 58 -2.40 -7.98 -7.10
CA VAL A 58 -2.42 -6.85 -6.16
C VAL A 58 -1.80 -5.59 -6.79
N GLN A 59 -0.70 -5.73 -7.52
CA GLN A 59 -0.08 -4.62 -8.25
C GLN A 59 -1.03 -4.06 -9.32
N GLU A 60 -1.70 -4.91 -10.07
CA GLU A 60 -2.69 -4.53 -11.07
C GLU A 60 -3.87 -3.80 -10.43
N MET A 61 -4.45 -4.36 -9.37
CA MET A 61 -5.54 -3.74 -8.61
C MET A 61 -5.14 -2.34 -8.11
N LEU A 62 -3.97 -2.20 -7.48
CA LEU A 62 -3.49 -0.91 -6.99
C LEU A 62 -3.28 0.09 -8.14
N THR A 63 -2.80 -0.37 -9.29
CA THR A 63 -2.61 0.47 -10.48
C THR A 63 -3.96 0.93 -11.05
N THR A 64 -4.90 0.00 -11.22
CA THR A 64 -6.26 0.25 -11.72
C THR A 64 -7.00 1.25 -10.85
N HIS A 65 -6.91 1.11 -9.53
CA HIS A 65 -7.54 2.02 -8.57
C HIS A 65 -6.71 3.27 -8.26
N LYS A 66 -5.58 3.49 -8.97
CA LYS A 66 -4.65 4.61 -8.76
C LYS A 66 -4.30 4.80 -7.27
N ALA A 67 -4.05 3.69 -6.59
CA ALA A 67 -3.79 3.68 -5.16
C ALA A 67 -2.53 4.49 -4.82
N VAL A 68 -2.57 5.19 -3.70
CA VAL A 68 -1.47 6.02 -3.19
C VAL A 68 -0.87 5.35 -1.96
N LEU A 69 0.44 5.20 -1.93
CA LEU A 69 1.16 4.72 -0.75
C LEU A 69 1.06 5.78 0.36
N LEU A 70 0.40 5.45 1.47
CA LEU A 70 0.30 6.36 2.62
C LEU A 70 1.48 6.21 3.56
N ASP A 71 1.80 4.97 3.93
CA ASP A 71 2.81 4.68 4.91
C ASP A 71 3.46 3.33 4.64
N THR A 72 4.70 3.21 5.07
CA THR A 72 5.39 1.94 5.16
C THR A 72 5.77 1.76 6.61
N LYS A 73 5.38 0.67 7.25
CA LYS A 73 5.82 0.40 8.63
C LYS A 73 7.34 0.34 8.74
N ALA A 74 8.04 0.02 7.64
CA ALA A 74 9.50 0.11 7.51
C ALA A 74 10.05 1.55 7.44
N GLY A 75 9.24 2.53 7.03
CA GLY A 75 9.60 3.94 6.83
C GLY A 75 8.91 4.94 7.76
N SER A 76 8.23 4.50 8.81
CA SER A 76 7.61 5.41 9.80
C SER A 76 8.64 6.32 10.52
N ALA A 77 9.94 6.02 10.40
CA ALA A 77 11.03 6.89 10.83
C ALA A 77 11.41 7.99 9.80
N ALA A 78 11.07 7.84 8.52
CA ALA A 78 11.52 8.74 7.46
C ALA A 78 10.50 9.86 7.14
N ILE A 79 9.19 9.57 7.17
CA ILE A 79 8.18 10.54 6.74
C ILE A 79 7.85 11.58 7.83
N LYS A 80 8.05 11.25 9.13
CA LYS A 80 7.92 12.24 10.22
C LYS A 80 8.99 13.33 10.21
N LYS A 81 10.07 13.18 9.43
CA LYS A 81 11.14 14.21 9.37
C LYS A 81 10.87 15.36 8.39
N LEU A 82 9.85 15.28 7.51
CA LEU A 82 9.63 16.32 6.50
C LEU A 82 8.59 17.40 6.88
N THR A 83 7.83 17.23 7.97
CA THR A 83 6.82 18.23 8.39
C THR A 83 7.15 18.98 9.68
N LYS A 84 8.38 18.86 10.20
CA LYS A 84 8.85 19.72 11.31
C LYS A 84 10.05 20.56 10.89
N LYS A 85 9.76 21.57 10.07
CA LYS A 85 10.59 22.77 9.98
C LYS A 85 9.64 23.98 10.08
N ARG A 86 9.29 24.30 11.32
CA ARG A 86 8.96 25.67 11.73
C ARG A 86 10.29 26.37 11.99
#